data_AF-A0A2E6GL65-F1
#
_entry.id   AF-A0A2E6GL65-F1
#
_cell.length_a   1.000
_cell.length_b   1.000
_cell.length_c   1.000
_cell.angle_alpha   90.00
_cell.angle_beta   90.00
_cell.angle_gamma   90.00
#
_symmetry.space_group_name_H-M   'P 1'
#
loop_
_entity.id
_entity.type
_entity.pdbx_description
1 polymer ?
#
loop_
_entity_poly.entity_id
_entity_poly.type
_entity_poly.pdbx_seq_one_letter_code
_entity_poly.pdbx_strand_id
1 'polypeptide(L)'
;MRYHFWYVLIHIGLGVVGYQYFTFTNIGGIYAFGAALIVQAYAIYEIHRDAKPKFDASLQSAESFRAAEEMKTDYRKRLGRLWLTRSCMYALLTLLSTMAVRGGVEQ
;
A
#
# COMPACT_ATOMS: atom_id res chain seq x y z
N MET A 1 0.69 4.00 14.67
CA MET A 1 -0.19 5.16 14.34
C MET A 1 0.52 6.23 13.51
N ARG A 2 1.78 6.62 13.80
CA ARG A 2 2.46 7.74 13.13
C ARG A 2 2.60 7.63 11.59
N TYR A 3 2.82 6.42 11.06
CA TYR A 3 3.02 6.23 9.61
C TYR A 3 1.73 6.22 8.78
N HIS A 4 0.58 5.83 9.34
CA HIS A 4 -0.67 5.70 8.56
C HIS A 4 -1.28 7.02 8.13
N PHE A 5 -1.18 8.04 8.98
CA PHE A 5 -1.84 9.31 8.77
C PHE A 5 -1.30 10.04 7.53
N TRP A 6 0.02 10.02 7.32
CA TRP A 6 0.65 10.70 6.18
C TRP A 6 0.25 10.08 4.83
N TYR A 7 0.16 8.74 4.74
CA TYR A 7 -0.28 8.08 3.52
C TYR A 7 -1.74 8.36 3.19
N VAL A 8 -2.60 8.56 4.20
CA VAL A 8 -4.00 8.98 3.96
C VAL A 8 -4.03 10.34 3.30
N LEU A 9 -3.27 11.31 3.82
CA LEU A 9 -3.18 12.65 3.24
C LEU A 9 -2.65 12.64 1.80
N ILE A 10 -1.65 11.80 1.50
CA ILE A 10 -1.12 11.66 0.14
C ILE A 10 -2.21 11.19 -0.84
N HIS A 11 -3.04 10.21 -0.47
CA HIS A 11 -4.07 9.68 -1.37
C HIS A 11 -5.25 10.64 -1.52
N ILE A 12 -5.60 11.36 -0.46
CA ILE A 12 -6.58 12.46 -0.55
C ILE A 12 -6.06 13.55 -1.50
N GLY A 13 -4.80 13.99 -1.30
CA GLY A 13 -4.17 14.99 -2.16
C GLY A 13 -4.05 14.54 -3.62
N LEU A 14 -3.68 13.28 -3.87
CA LEU A 14 -3.68 12.69 -5.21
C LEU A 14 -5.07 12.70 -5.84
N GLY A 15 -6.11 12.37 -5.08
CA GLY A 15 -7.49 12.42 -5.58
C GLY A 15 -7.94 13.85 -5.93
N VAL A 16 -7.53 14.84 -5.13
CA VAL A 16 -7.84 16.26 -5.36
C VAL A 16 -7.10 16.79 -6.58
N VAL A 17 -5.79 16.58 -6.69
CA VAL A 17 -4.97 17.12 -7.80
C VAL A 17 -5.20 16.35 -9.09
N GLY A 18 -5.30 15.03 -9.00
CA GLY A 18 -5.50 14.12 -10.13
C GLY A 18 -6.96 13.88 -10.47
N TYR A 19 -7.88 14.75 -10.02
CA TYR A 19 -9.31 14.51 -10.10
C TYR A 19 -9.81 14.25 -11.52
N GLN A 20 -9.11 14.71 -12.56
CA GLN A 20 -9.45 14.47 -13.97
C GLN A 20 -9.08 13.05 -14.44
N TYR A 21 -7.99 12.48 -13.91
CA TYR A 21 -7.45 11.18 -14.31
C TYR A 21 -8.03 10.01 -13.50
N PHE A 22 -8.31 10.23 -12.21
CA PHE A 22 -8.85 9.21 -11.30
C PHE A 22 -10.38 9.12 -11.41
N THR A 23 -10.88 8.49 -12.47
CA THR A 23 -12.31 8.24 -12.70
C THR A 23 -12.76 6.88 -12.17
N PHE A 24 -14.05 6.74 -11.82
CA PHE A 24 -14.69 5.42 -11.62
C PHE A 24 -14.93 4.70 -12.95
N THR A 25 -13.84 4.45 -13.69
CA THR A 25 -13.79 3.66 -14.92
C THR A 25 -12.68 2.62 -14.77
N ASN A 26 -12.65 1.61 -15.65
CA ASN A 26 -11.59 0.61 -15.64
C ASN A 26 -10.18 1.24 -15.72
N ILE A 27 -10.03 2.28 -16.55
CA ILE A 27 -8.75 2.99 -16.75
C ILE A 27 -8.41 3.86 -15.52
N GLY A 28 -9.39 4.62 -15.01
CA GLY A 28 -9.19 5.45 -13.82
C GLY A 28 -8.87 4.63 -12.57
N GLY A 29 -9.48 3.44 -12.44
CA GLY A 29 -9.15 2.46 -11.41
C GLY A 29 -7.72 1.93 -11.53
N ILE A 30 -7.23 1.65 -12.75
CA ILE A 30 -5.84 1.26 -12.98
C ILE A 30 -4.87 2.37 -12.58
N TYR A 31 -5.16 3.63 -12.92
CA TYR A 31 -4.32 4.75 -12.49
C TYR A 31 -4.31 4.91 -10.97
N ALA A 32 -5.48 4.85 -10.32
CA ALA A 32 -5.59 4.96 -8.87
C ALA A 32 -4.84 3.82 -8.16
N PHE A 33 -4.97 2.60 -8.69
CA PHE A 33 -4.27 1.43 -8.17
C PHE A 33 -2.75 1.51 -8.40
N GLY A 34 -2.31 1.97 -9.57
CA GLY A 34 -0.89 2.18 -9.86
C GLY A 34 -0.26 3.24 -8.95
N ALA A 35 -0.93 4.37 -8.75
CA ALA A 35 -0.50 5.39 -7.81
C ALA A 35 -0.42 4.84 -6.37
N ALA A 36 -1.44 4.07 -5.95
CA ALA A 36 -1.44 3.44 -4.65
C ALA A 36 -0.31 2.40 -4.49
N LEU A 37 -0.01 1.59 -5.51
CA LEU A 37 1.10 0.64 -5.48
C LEU A 37 2.43 1.34 -5.20
N ILE A 38 2.70 2.47 -5.89
CA ILE A 38 3.93 3.25 -5.74
C ILE A 38 4.03 3.81 -4.32
N VAL A 39 2.99 4.47 -3.83
CA VAL A 39 3.00 5.08 -2.50
C VAL A 39 3.09 4.01 -1.41
N GLN A 40 2.35 2.90 -1.56
CA GLN A 40 2.39 1.80 -0.59
C GLN A 40 3.69 0.99 -0.65
N ALA A 41 4.45 1.02 -1.77
CA ALA A 41 5.75 0.37 -1.83
C ALA A 41 6.72 0.98 -0.80
N TYR A 42 6.69 2.31 -0.65
CA TYR A 42 7.49 2.99 0.37
C TYR A 42 7.04 2.63 1.80
N ALA A 43 5.73 2.58 2.05
CA ALA A 43 5.19 2.14 3.35
C ALA A 43 5.63 0.71 3.72
N ILE A 44 5.66 -0.17 2.73
CA ILE A 44 6.10 -1.56 2.90
C ILE A 44 7.61 -1.65 3.10
N TYR A 45 8.39 -0.78 2.45
CA TYR A 45 9.81 -0.67 2.72
C TYR A 45 10.09 -0.27 4.17
N GLU A 46 9.37 0.69 4.73
CA GLU A 46 9.50 1.07 6.15
C GLU A 46 9.12 -0.09 7.08
N ILE A 47 7.99 -0.76 6.80
CA ILE A 47 7.56 -1.94 7.57
C ILE A 47 8.61 -3.05 7.49
N HIS A 48 9.16 -3.29 6.29
CA HIS A 48 10.22 -4.28 6.08
C HIS A 48 11.45 -3.92 6.88
N ARG A 49 11.91 -2.67 6.83
CA ARG A 49 13.07 -2.18 7.57
C ARG A 49 12.92 -2.40 9.08
N ASP A 50 11.74 -2.15 9.63
CA ASP A 50 11.48 -2.31 11.06
C ASP A 50 11.26 -3.78 11.47
N ALA A 51 10.68 -4.60 10.57
CA ALA A 51 10.41 -6.01 10.82
C ALA A 51 11.61 -6.93 10.55
N LYS A 52 12.51 -6.55 9.64
CA LYS A 52 13.63 -7.37 9.18
C LYS A 52 14.58 -7.78 10.32
N PRO A 53 15.01 -6.91 11.25
CA PRO A 53 15.88 -7.33 12.35
C PRO A 53 15.25 -8.39 13.25
N LYS A 54 13.93 -8.29 13.48
CA LYS A 54 13.18 -9.27 14.28
C LYS A 54 13.05 -10.59 13.53
N PHE A 55 12.80 -10.52 12.23
CA PHE A 55 12.75 -11.70 11.37
C PHE A 55 14.11 -12.41 11.30
N ASP A 56 15.20 -11.66 11.14
CA ASP A 56 16.56 -12.20 11.08
C ASP A 56 16.94 -12.88 12.40
N ALA A 57 16.53 -12.32 13.55
CA ALA A 57 16.70 -12.97 14.85
C ALA A 57 15.94 -14.30 14.96
N SER A 58 14.69 -14.36 14.46
CA SER A 58 13.93 -15.61 14.39
C SER A 58 14.50 -16.61 13.38
N LEU A 59 15.12 -16.12 12.31
CA LEU A 59 15.75 -16.95 11.29
C LEU A 59 17.00 -17.65 11.84
N GLN A 60 17.75 -17.00 12.73
CA GLN A 60 18.92 -17.59 13.40
C GLN A 60 18.56 -18.78 14.30
N SER A 61 17.33 -18.84 14.81
CA SER A 61 16.81 -19.96 15.60
C SER A 61 16.18 -21.08 14.77
N ALA A 62 16.31 -21.06 13.44
CA ALA A 62 15.71 -22.10 12.60
C ALA A 62 16.43 -23.45 12.77
N GLU A 63 15.66 -24.52 13.00
CA GLU A 63 16.18 -25.88 13.23
C GLU A 63 16.84 -26.52 12.00
N SER A 64 16.54 -26.02 10.79
CA SER A 64 17.09 -26.56 9.55
C SER A 64 17.13 -25.54 8.42
N PHE A 65 17.97 -25.78 7.40
CA PHE A 65 18.01 -24.98 6.18
C PHE A 65 16.66 -24.89 5.47
N ARG A 66 15.90 -26.00 5.42
CA ARG A 66 14.57 -26.03 4.80
C ARG A 66 13.57 -25.16 5.56
N ALA A 67 13.59 -25.21 6.89
CA ALA A 67 12.75 -24.36 7.74
C ALA A 67 13.09 -22.87 7.53
N ALA A 68 14.38 -22.53 7.45
CA ALA A 68 14.82 -21.16 7.18
C ALA A 68 14.33 -20.64 5.80
N GLU A 69 14.32 -21.50 4.78
CA GLU A 69 13.84 -21.14 3.44
C GLU A 69 12.32 -20.95 3.38
N GLU A 70 11.58 -21.79 4.10
CA GLU A 70 10.12 -21.66 4.26
C GLU A 70 9.76 -20.36 5.00
N MET A 71 10.49 -20.03 6.07
CA MET A 71 10.32 -18.77 6.80
C MET A 71 10.55 -17.54 5.92
N LYS A 72 11.58 -17.55 5.05
CA LYS A 72 11.83 -16.45 4.09
C LYS A 72 10.69 -16.31 3.09
N THR A 73 10.17 -17.44 2.60
CA THR A 73 9.07 -17.45 1.64
C THR A 73 7.78 -16.93 2.25
N ASP A 74 7.45 -17.38 3.46
CA ASP A 74 6.26 -16.91 4.18
C ASP A 74 6.35 -15.42 4.51
N TYR A 75 7.52 -14.95 4.97
CA TYR A 75 7.76 -13.53 5.22
C TYR A 75 7.51 -12.66 3.98
N ARG A 76 8.05 -13.06 2.82
CA ARG A 76 7.82 -12.36 1.54
C ARG A 76 6.35 -12.40 1.12
N LYS A 77 5.67 -13.54 1.27
CA LYS A 77 4.24 -13.68 0.95
C LYS A 77 3.38 -12.77 1.84
N ARG A 78 3.67 -12.68 3.14
CA ARG A 78 2.97 -11.81 4.08
C ARG A 78 3.15 -10.34 3.73
N LEU A 79 4.38 -9.91 3.46
CA LEU A 79 4.67 -8.54 3.02
C LEU A 79 3.97 -8.21 1.69
N GLY A 80 4.03 -9.12 0.71
CA GLY A 80 3.37 -8.93 -0.58
C GLY A 80 1.85 -8.84 -0.45
N ARG A 81 1.24 -9.70 0.38
CA ARG A 81 -0.20 -9.64 0.67
C ARG A 81 -0.57 -8.32 1.33
N LEU A 82 0.19 -7.90 2.35
CA LEU A 82 -0.04 -6.63 3.03
C LEU A 82 0.07 -5.45 2.06
N TRP A 83 1.07 -5.46 1.19
CA TRP A 83 1.26 -4.43 0.17
C TRP A 83 0.05 -4.33 -0.77
N LEU A 84 -0.42 -5.47 -1.29
CA LEU A 84 -1.54 -5.51 -2.22
C LEU A 84 -2.84 -5.06 -1.55
N THR A 85 -3.17 -5.59 -0.37
CA THR A 85 -4.40 -5.21 0.35
C THR A 85 -4.42 -3.72 0.68
N ARG A 86 -3.28 -3.17 1.12
CA ARG A 86 -3.17 -1.72 1.37
C ARG A 86 -3.33 -0.93 0.08
N SER A 87 -2.70 -1.35 -1.02
CA SER A 87 -2.80 -0.65 -2.30
C SER A 87 -4.24 -0.60 -2.81
N CYS A 88 -5.02 -1.69 -2.68
CA CYS A 88 -6.45 -1.67 -3.00
C CYS A 88 -7.24 -0.68 -2.12
N MET A 89 -7.05 -0.74 -0.80
CA MET A 89 -7.77 0.13 0.14
C MET A 89 -7.49 1.62 -0.13
N TYR A 90 -6.23 1.97 -0.37
CA TYR A 90 -5.83 3.34 -0.61
C TYR A 90 -6.16 3.81 -2.04
N ALA A 91 -6.22 2.92 -3.03
CA ALA A 91 -6.75 3.25 -4.36
C ALA A 91 -8.24 3.62 -4.29
N LEU A 92 -9.03 2.87 -3.52
CA LEU A 92 -10.42 3.21 -3.26
C LEU A 92 -10.54 4.56 -2.55
N LEU A 93 -9.68 4.85 -1.56
CA LEU A 93 -9.64 6.16 -0.90
C LEU A 93 -9.35 7.29 -1.89
N THR A 94 -8.39 7.12 -2.80
CA THR A 94 -8.10 8.10 -3.86
C THR A 94 -9.33 8.34 -4.74
N LEU A 95 -9.97 7.26 -5.21
CA LEU A 95 -11.17 7.35 -6.04
C LEU A 95 -12.34 8.05 -5.32
N LEU A 96 -12.58 7.72 -4.06
CA LEU A 96 -13.60 8.36 -3.23
C LEU A 96 -13.30 9.85 -2.99
N SER A 97 -12.03 10.18 -2.76
CA SER A 97 -11.59 11.58 -2.60
C SER A 97 -11.84 12.37 -3.88
N THR A 98 -11.53 11.78 -5.04
CA THR A 98 -11.83 12.38 -6.35
C THR A 98 -13.33 12.59 -6.56
N MET A 99 -14.16 11.62 -6.18
CA MET A 99 -15.62 11.77 -6.26
C MET A 99 -16.12 12.93 -5.40
N ALA A 100 -15.63 13.06 -4.17
CA ALA A 100 -16.02 14.16 -3.28
C ALA A 100 -15.68 15.53 -3.88
N VAL A 101 -14.50 15.65 -4.51
CA VAL A 101 -14.11 16.88 -5.21
C VAL A 101 -15.02 17.16 -6.40
N ARG A 102 -15.30 16.16 -7.24
CA ARG A 102 -16.20 16.36 -8.40
C ARG A 102 -17.62 16.70 -7.99
N GLY A 103 -18.19 15.98 -7.03
CA GLY A 103 -19.53 16.24 -6.53
C GLY A 103 -19.67 17.61 -5.84
N GLY A 104 -18.57 18.16 -5.31
CA GLY A 104 -18.52 19.52 -4.78
C GLY A 104 -18.28 20.61 -5.82
N VAL A 105 -17.83 20.26 -7.04
CA VAL A 105 -17.64 21.20 -8.17
C VAL A 105 -18.91 21.33 -9.01
N GLU A 106 -19.82 20.36 -8.94
CA GLU A 106 -21.12 20.36 -9.63
C GLU A 106 -22.26 21.01 -8.81
N GLN A 107 -21.96 21.59 -7.64
CA GLN A 107 -22.87 22.43 -6.84
C GLN A 107 -22.54 23.91 -7.01
#